data_AF-A0A9D8M561-F1
#
_entry.id   AF-A0A9D8M561-F1
#
_cell.length_a   1.000
_cell.length_b   1.000
_cell.length_c   1.000
_cell.angle_alpha   90.00
_cell.angle_beta   90.00
_cell.angle_gamma   90.00
#
_symmetry.space_group_name_H-M   'P 1'
#
loop_
_entity.id
_entity.type
_entity.pdbx_description
1 polymer ?
#
loop_
_entity_poly.entity_id
_entity_poly.type
_entity_poly.pdbx_seq_one_letter_code
_entity_poly.pdbx_strand_id
1 'polypeptide(L)'
;VMLGACAGLLLVSVGIGVAPELPAAIGSAAVRFQDTHAYATAVLQGVPVGPAPAAPKVVAEGPLPWSVLLSLGSVVGAVAFAALSLQFPRVSVWRLAQRGAQRLQSGDVSDYVTWLVAGVAAYGVVLAVALRGM
;
A
#
# COMPACT_ATOMS: atom_id res chain seq x y z
N VAL A 1 -23.22 -2.82 -8.82
CA VAL A 1 -22.67 -2.30 -7.55
C VAL A 1 -21.17 -2.58 -7.43
N MET A 2 -20.73 -3.84 -7.44
CA MET A 2 -19.31 -4.22 -7.26
C MET A 2 -18.36 -3.60 -8.31
N LEU A 3 -18.70 -3.63 -9.59
CA LEU A 3 -17.91 -2.97 -10.66
C LEU A 3 -17.83 -1.45 -10.49
N GLY A 4 -18.90 -0.81 -10.01
CA GLY A 4 -18.92 0.63 -9.73
C GLY A 4 -17.99 0.99 -8.57
N ALA A 5 -17.96 0.17 -7.51
CA ALA A 5 -17.01 0.32 -6.42
C ALA A 5 -15.56 0.13 -6.88
N CYS A 6 -15.28 -0.90 -7.70
CA CYS A 6 -13.96 -1.11 -8.27
C CYS A 6 -13.50 0.06 -9.14
N ALA A 7 -14.36 0.56 -10.03
CA ALA A 7 -14.06 1.71 -10.87
C ALA A 7 -13.82 2.98 -10.03
N GLY A 8 -14.63 3.20 -9.00
CA GLY A 8 -14.45 4.30 -8.06
C GLY A 8 -13.10 4.25 -7.35
N LEU A 9 -12.72 3.09 -6.82
CA LEU A 9 -11.42 2.89 -6.15
C LEU A 9 -10.24 3.09 -7.10
N LEU A 10 -10.37 2.66 -8.36
CA LEU A 10 -9.36 2.90 -9.39
C LEU A 10 -9.19 4.39 -9.67
N LEU A 11 -10.28 5.13 -9.84
CA LEU A 11 -10.24 6.57 -10.07
C LEU A 11 -9.63 7.33 -8.88
N VAL A 12 -9.97 6.94 -7.65
CA VAL A 12 -9.37 7.52 -6.44
C VAL A 12 -7.87 7.23 -6.38
N SER A 13 -7.45 6.00 -6.68
CA SER A 13 -6.02 5.62 -6.69
C SER A 13 -5.22 6.42 -7.72
N VAL A 14 -5.77 6.61 -8.92
CA VAL A 14 -5.16 7.46 -9.95
C VAL A 14 -5.10 8.92 -9.49
N GLY A 15 -6.18 9.44 -8.91
CA GLY A 15 -6.22 10.80 -8.36
C GLY A 15 -5.16 11.04 -7.29
N ILE A 16 -4.97 10.08 -6.37
CA ILE A 16 -3.93 10.09 -5.34
C ILE A 16 -2.53 10.13 -5.97
N GLY A 17 -2.28 9.31 -7.01
CA GLY A 17 -0.97 9.24 -7.66
C GLY A 17 -0.59 10.49 -8.46
N VAL A 18 -1.57 11.26 -8.95
CA VAL A 18 -1.36 12.47 -9.77
C VAL A 18 -1.35 13.75 -8.92
N ALA A 19 -1.84 13.70 -7.67
CA ALA A 19 -1.92 14.87 -6.80
C ALA A 19 -0.52 15.36 -6.38
N PRO A 20 -0.04 16.53 -6.86
CA PRO A 20 1.32 16.99 -6.62
C PRO A 20 1.55 17.46 -5.17
N GLU A 21 0.48 17.85 -4.47
CA GLU A 21 0.53 18.34 -3.08
C GLU A 21 0.54 17.22 -2.04
N LEU A 22 0.27 15.98 -2.45
CA LEU A 22 0.13 14.85 -1.54
C LEU A 22 1.42 14.52 -0.76
N PRO A 23 2.62 14.50 -1.39
CA PRO A 23 3.86 14.24 -0.68
C PRO A 23 4.15 15.26 0.43
N ALA A 24 3.88 16.54 0.19
CA ALA A 24 4.05 17.59 1.17
C ALA A 24 3.06 17.45 2.33
N ALA A 25 1.79 17.18 2.02
CA ALA A 25 0.75 16.93 3.02
C ALA A 25 1.10 15.71 3.91
N ILE A 26 1.50 14.58 3.29
CA ILE A 26 1.92 13.37 4.00
C ILE A 26 3.14 13.64 4.88
N GLY A 27 4.14 14.36 4.36
CA GLY A 27 5.33 14.74 5.12
C GLY A 27 4.99 15.57 6.36
N SER A 28 4.13 16.57 6.22
CA SER A 28 3.68 17.39 7.36
C SER A 28 2.90 16.59 8.40
N ALA A 29 2.05 15.66 7.95
CA ALA A 29 1.31 14.76 8.84
C ALA A 29 2.24 13.80 9.58
N ALA A 30 3.24 13.25 8.89
CA ALA A 30 4.23 12.35 9.47
C ALA A 30 5.08 13.03 10.55
N VAL A 31 5.53 14.27 10.31
CA VAL A 31 6.26 15.07 11.32
C VAL A 31 5.39 15.30 12.56
N ARG A 32 4.11 15.63 12.37
CA ARG A 32 3.16 15.79 13.49
C ARG A 32 2.92 14.47 14.23
N PHE A 33 2.91 13.35 13.52
CA PHE A 33 2.75 12.02 14.15
C PHE A 33 3.97 11.62 14.99
N GLN A 34 5.16 12.07 14.61
CA GLN A 34 6.41 11.82 15.35
C GLN A 34 6.57 12.75 16.56
N ASP A 35 5.89 13.89 16.60
CA ASP A 35 5.96 14.87 17.68
C ASP A 35 5.15 14.43 18.92
N THR A 36 5.70 13.42 19.59
CA THR A 36 5.12 12.83 20.81
C THR A 36 5.07 13.85 21.95
N HIS A 37 6.01 14.80 21.98
CA HIS A 37 6.06 15.84 23.00
C HIS A 37 4.90 16.83 22.84
N ALA A 38 4.67 17.35 21.64
CA ALA A 38 3.52 18.22 21.38
C ALA A 38 2.19 17.51 21.65
N TYR A 39 2.08 16.22 21.30
CA TYR A 39 0.91 15.41 21.63
C TYR A 39 0.71 15.28 23.14
N ALA A 40 1.75 14.92 23.90
CA ALA A 40 1.68 14.79 25.35
C ALA A 40 1.32 16.11 26.03
N THR A 41 1.89 17.22 25.56
CA THR A 41 1.59 18.56 26.06
C THR A 41 0.12 18.92 25.85
N ALA A 42 -0.43 18.63 24.66
CA ALA A 42 -1.82 18.92 24.37
C ALA A 42 -2.82 18.07 25.17
N VAL A 43 -2.51 16.78 25.35
CA VAL A 43 -3.38 15.87 26.10
C VAL A 43 -3.28 16.10 27.61
N LEU A 44 -2.06 16.25 28.14
CA LEU A 44 -1.82 16.33 29.59
C LEU A 44 -1.98 17.75 30.14
N GLN A 45 -1.67 18.78 29.35
CA GLN A 45 -1.68 20.18 29.80
C GLN A 45 -2.81 21.00 29.17
N GLY A 46 -3.59 20.43 28.24
CA GLY A 46 -4.69 21.11 27.56
C GLY A 46 -4.24 22.27 26.66
N VAL A 47 -2.94 22.36 26.36
CA VAL A 47 -2.39 23.41 25.51
C VAL A 47 -2.65 23.08 24.04
N PRO A 48 -3.26 23.97 23.24
CA PRO A 48 -3.50 23.72 21.83
C PRO A 48 -2.20 23.37 21.09
N VAL A 49 -2.22 22.31 20.28
CA VAL A 49 -1.07 21.96 19.43
C VAL A 49 -0.82 23.10 18.44
N GLY A 50 0.39 23.67 18.49
CA GLY A 50 0.82 24.71 17.57
C GLY A 50 0.93 24.24 16.10
N PRO A 51 1.36 25.14 15.20
CA PRO A 51 1.67 24.74 13.82
C PRO A 51 2.69 23.61 13.82
N ALA A 52 2.49 22.61 12.96
CA ALA A 52 3.46 21.52 12.83
C ALA A 52 4.83 22.10 12.42
N PRO A 53 5.94 21.53 12.93
CA PRO A 53 7.27 21.89 12.46
C PRO A 53 7.34 21.75 10.94
N ALA A 54 8.08 22.64 10.29
CA ALA A 54 8.26 22.58 8.84
C ALA A 54 8.83 21.21 8.46
N ALA A 55 8.10 20.47 7.63
CA ALA A 55 8.60 19.20 7.13
C ALA A 55 9.88 19.45 6.32
N PRO A 56 10.90 18.59 6.45
CA PRO A 56 12.07 18.67 5.59
C PRO A 56 11.61 18.61 4.13
N LYS A 57 12.17 19.50 3.30
CA LYS A 57 11.83 19.57 1.88
C LYS A 57 12.29 18.27 1.21
N VAL A 58 11.38 17.31 1.09
CA VAL A 58 11.60 16.10 0.30
C VAL A 58 11.61 16.55 -1.16
N VAL A 59 12.80 16.69 -1.73
CA VAL A 59 12.96 16.83 -3.18
C VAL A 59 12.70 15.45 -3.74
N ALA A 60 11.44 15.18 -4.09
CA ALA A 60 11.12 13.99 -4.85
C ALA A 60 11.79 14.13 -6.22
N GLU A 61 12.83 13.34 -6.47
CA GLU A 61 13.33 13.18 -7.82
C GLU A 61 12.17 12.71 -8.70
N GLY A 62 11.98 13.38 -9.85
CA GLY A 62 10.91 13.04 -10.76
C GLY A 62 10.96 11.56 -11.14
N PRO A 63 9.81 10.94 -11.48
CA PRO A 63 9.76 9.52 -11.78
C PRO A 63 10.74 9.19 -12.91
N LEU A 64 11.66 8.26 -12.62
CA LEU A 64 12.58 7.73 -13.63
C LEU A 64 11.76 7.18 -14.81
N PRO A 65 12.16 7.44 -16.07
CA PRO A 65 11.44 6.97 -17.26
C PRO A 65 11.20 5.46 -17.24
N TRP A 66 12.16 4.72 -16.69
CA TRP A 66 12.08 3.28 -16.52
C TRP A 66 10.97 2.84 -15.55
N SER A 67 10.77 3.58 -14.45
CA SER A 67 9.70 3.29 -13.48
C SER A 67 8.32 3.48 -14.08
N VAL A 68 8.15 4.47 -14.96
CA VAL A 68 6.90 4.68 -15.71
C VAL A 68 6.65 3.51 -16.66
N LEU A 69 7.69 3.06 -17.37
CA LEU A 69 7.60 1.94 -18.31
C LEU A 69 7.24 0.62 -17.61
N LEU A 70 7.87 0.34 -16.46
CA LEU A 70 7.54 -0.81 -15.62
C LEU A 70 6.13 -0.75 -15.06
N SER A 71 5.68 0.45 -14.66
CA SER A 71 4.31 0.65 -14.16
C SER A 71 3.28 0.38 -15.26
N LEU A 72 3.51 0.91 -16.46
CA LEU A 72 2.67 0.63 -17.63
C LEU A 72 2.69 -0.86 -17.99
N GLY A 73 3.87 -1.48 -17.99
CA GLY A 73 4.02 -2.92 -18.23
C GLY A 73 3.25 -3.76 -17.21
N SER A 74 3.26 -3.36 -15.94
CA SER A 74 2.53 -4.03 -14.86
C SER A 74 1.01 -3.90 -15.04
N VAL A 75 0.52 -2.72 -15.44
CA VAL A 75 -0.90 -2.51 -15.75
C VAL A 75 -1.34 -3.38 -16.92
N VAL A 76 -0.56 -3.38 -18.01
CA VAL A 76 -0.83 -4.23 -19.18
C VAL A 76 -0.82 -5.71 -18.79
N GLY A 77 0.17 -6.14 -18.01
CA GLY A 77 0.28 -7.51 -17.50
C GLY A 77 -0.92 -7.92 -16.64
N ALA A 78 -1.38 -7.04 -15.74
CA ALA A 78 -2.55 -7.27 -14.91
C ALA A 78 -3.83 -7.38 -15.73
N VAL A 79 -4.04 -6.51 -16.73
CA VAL A 79 -5.20 -6.56 -17.63
C VAL A 79 -5.18 -7.82 -18.48
N ALA A 80 -4.02 -8.18 -19.04
CA ALA A 80 -3.85 -9.41 -19.81
C ALA A 80 -4.15 -10.65 -18.94
N PHE A 81 -3.62 -10.70 -17.72
CA PHE A 81 -3.87 -11.78 -16.78
C PHE A 81 -5.35 -11.88 -16.39
N ALA A 82 -6.02 -10.74 -16.14
CA ALA A 82 -7.45 -10.71 -15.87
C ALA A 82 -8.26 -11.23 -17.07
N ALA A 83 -7.94 -10.80 -18.29
CA ALA A 83 -8.59 -11.27 -19.51
C ALA A 83 -8.40 -12.78 -19.73
N LEU A 84 -7.19 -13.29 -19.53
CA LEU A 84 -6.87 -14.71 -19.55
C LEU A 84 -7.67 -15.47 -18.48
N SER A 85 -7.76 -14.96 -17.26
CA SER A 85 -8.53 -15.61 -16.18
C SER A 85 -10.03 -15.72 -16.51
N LEU A 86 -10.58 -14.74 -17.22
CA LEU A 86 -11.98 -14.71 -17.67
C LEU A 86 -12.23 -15.68 -18.84
N GLN A 87 -11.28 -15.81 -19.76
CA GLN A 87 -11.38 -16.73 -20.90
C GLN A 87 -11.13 -18.19 -20.54
N PHE A 88 -10.41 -18.44 -19.45
CA PHE A 88 -10.14 -19.79 -18.92
C PHE A 88 -10.83 -20.03 -17.56
N PRO A 89 -12.18 -19.98 -17.47
CA PRO A 89 -12.93 -20.03 -16.21
C PRO A 89 -12.84 -21.39 -15.47
N ARG A 90 -12.00 -22.33 -15.93
CA ARG A 90 -11.98 -23.72 -15.45
C ARG A 90 -10.60 -24.34 -15.26
N VAL A 91 -9.55 -23.55 -15.06
CA VAL A 91 -8.30 -24.14 -14.55
C VAL A 91 -8.55 -24.64 -13.12
N SER A 92 -8.53 -25.96 -12.92
CA SER A 92 -8.88 -26.65 -11.66
C SER A 92 -8.15 -26.10 -10.43
N VAL A 93 -6.95 -25.56 -10.66
CA VAL A 93 -6.09 -24.91 -9.67
C VAL A 93 -6.78 -23.72 -8.98
N TRP A 94 -7.56 -22.91 -9.71
CA TRP A 94 -8.26 -21.76 -9.11
C TRP A 94 -9.41 -22.17 -8.19
N ARG A 95 -10.11 -23.26 -8.52
CA ARG A 95 -11.13 -23.82 -7.62
C ARG A 95 -10.52 -24.45 -6.38
N LEU A 96 -9.34 -25.07 -6.53
CA LEU A 96 -8.58 -25.61 -5.40
C LEU A 96 -8.08 -24.47 -4.49
N ALA A 97 -7.55 -23.41 -5.09
CA ALA A 97 -7.11 -22.20 -4.39
C ALA A 97 -8.28 -21.46 -3.72
N GLN A 98 -9.43 -21.33 -4.37
CA GLN A 98 -10.64 -20.75 -3.76
C GLN A 98 -11.12 -21.58 -2.57
N ARG A 99 -11.18 -22.91 -2.69
CA ARG A 99 -11.58 -23.79 -1.58
C ARG A 99 -10.56 -23.76 -0.45
N GLY A 100 -9.26 -23.65 -0.78
CA GLY A 100 -8.19 -23.43 0.20
C GLY A 100 -8.34 -22.10 0.91
N ALA A 101 -8.55 -21.01 0.17
CA ALA A 101 -8.75 -19.66 0.70
C ALA A 101 -10.00 -19.57 1.58
N GLN A 102 -11.10 -20.21 1.20
CA GLN A 102 -12.31 -20.30 2.03
C GLN A 102 -12.08 -21.08 3.34
N ARG A 103 -11.18 -22.06 3.33
CA ARG A 103 -10.80 -22.82 4.54
C ARG A 103 -9.79 -22.07 5.42
N LEU A 104 -8.95 -21.22 4.82
CA LEU A 104 -8.00 -20.33 5.50
C LEU A 104 -8.67 -19.10 6.10
N GLN A 105 -9.89 -18.77 5.68
CA GLN A 105 -10.75 -17.79 6.35
C GLN A 105 -11.42 -18.44 7.58
N SER A 106 -10.60 -18.94 8.50
CA SER A 106 -11.03 -19.54 9.77
C SER A 106 -11.81 -18.57 10.66
N GLY A 107 -11.70 -17.27 10.38
CA GLY A 107 -12.29 -16.20 11.21
C GLY A 107 -11.51 -15.95 12.49
N ASP A 108 -10.45 -16.71 12.73
CA ASP A 108 -9.60 -16.57 13.91
C ASP A 108 -8.56 -15.47 13.66
N VAL A 109 -8.64 -14.40 14.46
CA VAL A 109 -7.73 -13.24 14.39
C VAL A 109 -6.27 -13.67 14.54
N SER A 110 -5.99 -14.72 15.33
CA SER A 110 -4.64 -15.23 15.56
C SER A 110 -4.00 -15.75 14.27
N ASP A 111 -4.80 -16.36 13.38
CA ASP A 111 -4.33 -16.92 12.12
C ASP A 111 -3.91 -15.78 11.17
N TYR A 112 -4.71 -14.72 11.09
CA TYR A 112 -4.38 -13.52 10.32
C TYR A 112 -3.09 -12.84 10.79
N VAL A 113 -2.91 -12.69 12.10
CA VAL A 113 -1.69 -12.09 12.67
C VAL A 113 -0.47 -12.94 12.33
N THR A 114 -0.59 -14.27 12.40
CA THR A 114 0.51 -15.19 12.09
C THR A 114 0.94 -15.08 10.63
N TRP A 115 -0.01 -15.08 9.70
CA TRP A 115 0.28 -14.91 8.28
C TRP A 115 0.81 -13.52 7.94
N LEU A 116 0.35 -12.48 8.63
CA LEU A 116 0.86 -11.13 8.46
C LEU A 116 2.31 -11.01 8.92
N VAL A 117 2.64 -11.51 10.11
CA VAL A 117 4.01 -11.52 10.64
C VAL A 117 4.93 -12.33 9.73
N ALA A 118 4.49 -13.51 9.27
CA ALA A 118 5.24 -14.32 8.32
C ALA A 118 5.50 -13.58 7.01
N GLY A 119 4.50 -12.87 6.48
CA GLY A 119 4.63 -12.04 5.28
C GLY A 119 5.61 -10.88 5.46
N VAL A 120 5.54 -10.15 6.58
CA VAL A 120 6.47 -9.06 6.91
C VAL A 120 7.91 -9.59 7.05
N ALA A 121 8.09 -10.72 7.74
CA ALA A 121 9.40 -11.36 7.88
C ALA A 121 9.97 -11.77 6.52
N ALA A 122 9.17 -12.43 5.67
CA ALA A 122 9.58 -12.83 4.33
C ALA A 122 9.95 -11.61 3.46
N TYR A 123 9.15 -10.54 3.50
CA TYR A 123 9.44 -9.30 2.78
C TYR A 123 10.74 -8.65 3.27
N GLY A 124 10.95 -8.60 4.59
CA GLY A 124 12.18 -8.10 5.19
C GLY A 124 13.42 -8.90 4.73
N VAL A 125 13.32 -10.22 4.63
CA VAL A 125 14.39 -11.07 4.09
C VAL A 125 14.67 -10.76 2.62
N VAL A 126 13.64 -10.65 1.79
CA VAL A 126 13.79 -10.30 0.37
C VAL A 126 14.46 -8.93 0.22
N LEU A 127 14.02 -7.94 0.99
CA LEU A 127 14.60 -6.61 0.98
C LEU A 127 16.07 -6.62 1.43
N ALA A 128 16.38 -7.36 2.50
CA ALA A 128 17.74 -7.51 2.99
C ALA A 128 18.67 -8.18 1.96
N VAL A 129 18.17 -9.19 1.23
CA VAL A 129 18.92 -9.84 0.14
C VAL A 129 19.14 -8.87 -1.02
N ALA A 130 18.10 -8.14 -1.44
CA ALA A 130 18.19 -7.17 -2.52
C ALA A 130 19.19 -6.04 -2.22
N LEU A 131 19.18 -5.53 -0.99
CA LEU A 131 20.10 -4.48 -0.54
C LEU A 131 21.53 -4.98 -0.36
N ARG A 132 21.74 -6.28 -0.10
CA ARG A 132 23.09 -6.88 0.02
C ARG A 132 23.77 -7.11 -1.33
N GLY A 133 23.00 -7.08 -2.42
CA GLY A 133 23.50 -7.21 -3.79
C GLY A 133 23.82 -5.88 -4.49
N MET A 134 23.58 -4.74 -3.82
CA MET A 134 23.95 -3.38 -4.25
C MET A 134 25.23 -2.93 -3.56
#